data_AF-A0AAX4H9Y5-F1
#
_entry.id   AF-A0AAX4H9Y5-F1
#
_cell.length_a   1.000
_cell.length_b   1.000
_cell.length_c   1.000
_cell.angle_alpha   90.00
_cell.angle_beta   90.00
_cell.angle_gamma   90.00
#
_symmetry.space_group_name_H-M   'P 1'
#
loop_
_entity.id
_entity.type
_entity.pdbx_description
1 polymer ?
#
loop_
_entity_poly.entity_id
_entity_poly.type
_entity_poly.pdbx_seq_one_letter_code
_entity_poly.pdbx_strand_id
1 'polypeptide(L)'
;MSSQNLDLEHQHVRYDRLKRVLEKAVDQTVKRLMDSEQVASCFPQISQVEGGEAILELARKQVASYFRSTSLSQFEHICQERNVELRLNALDDIVIDARKRKEQNSGMQLHIDRLSADELMDAAVVQPKLDAIAKLQLIYDQLCIDNVELYEDLLQQATECDELKSSVVALVDALQSGIDEVKRLDFEANFAKLTEEVFGDTS
;
A
#
# COMPACT_ATOMS: atom_id res chain seq x y z
N MET A 1 -3.97 10.38 25.97
CA MET A 1 -3.47 11.04 24.74
C MET A 1 -2.01 11.38 24.93
N SER A 2 -1.12 10.55 24.39
CA SER A 2 0.28 10.89 24.12
C SER A 2 0.79 9.86 23.11
N SER A 3 0.34 10.02 21.87
CA SER A 3 0.97 9.38 20.72
C SER A 3 2.27 10.14 20.44
N GLN A 4 3.33 9.80 21.15
CA GLN A 4 4.66 10.33 20.86
C GLN A 4 5.34 9.43 19.84
N ASN A 5 5.34 9.91 18.59
CA ASN A 5 6.33 9.71 17.55
C ASN A 5 6.90 8.29 17.41
N LEU A 6 6.21 7.46 16.63
CA LEU A 6 6.76 6.22 16.08
C LEU A 6 7.38 6.42 14.68
N ASP A 7 7.81 7.64 14.35
CA ASP A 7 8.75 7.85 13.25
C ASP A 7 10.17 7.70 13.79
N LEU A 8 10.58 6.43 13.93
CA LEU A 8 11.99 6.12 13.78
C LEU A 8 12.32 6.42 12.31
N GLU A 9 12.62 7.70 12.01
CA GLU A 9 13.40 8.06 10.84
C GLU A 9 14.58 7.10 10.83
N HIS A 10 14.57 6.15 9.89
CA HIS A 10 15.67 5.23 9.72
C HIS A 10 16.87 6.11 9.36
N GLN A 11 17.72 6.36 10.35
CA GLN A 11 18.78 7.33 10.20
C GLN A 11 19.83 6.73 9.26
N HIS A 12 19.67 7.00 7.97
CA HIS A 12 20.56 6.57 6.92
C HIS A 12 21.87 7.36 7.03
N VAL A 13 22.80 6.84 7.83
CA VAL A 13 24.05 7.55 8.17
C VAL A 13 25.22 7.08 7.34
N ARG A 14 25.16 5.90 6.71
CA ARG A 14 26.33 5.32 6.03
C ARG A 14 26.69 6.02 4.74
N TYR A 15 25.70 6.35 3.92
CA TYR A 15 25.95 7.04 2.67
C TYR A 15 26.53 8.45 2.91
N ASP A 16 25.94 9.19 3.84
CA ASP A 16 26.47 10.50 4.27
C ASP A 16 27.91 10.42 4.78
N ARG A 17 28.22 9.41 5.60
CA ARG A 17 29.59 9.19 6.09
C ARG A 17 30.54 8.84 4.95
N LEU A 18 30.12 8.01 3.99
CA LEU A 18 30.92 7.68 2.82
C LEU A 18 31.25 8.95 2.02
N LYS A 19 30.25 9.80 1.76
CA LYS A 19 30.44 11.08 1.06
C LYS A 19 31.44 11.98 1.78
N ARG A 20 31.29 12.15 3.10
CA ARG A 20 32.23 12.96 3.91
C ARG A 20 33.66 12.41 3.89
N VAL A 21 33.83 11.09 3.97
CA VAL A 21 35.15 10.45 3.93
C VAL A 21 35.80 10.67 2.57
N LEU A 22 35.03 10.54 1.50
CA LEU A 22 35.47 10.76 0.14
C LEU A 22 35.91 12.20 -0.10
N GLU A 23 35.08 13.18 0.27
CA GLU A 23 35.40 14.61 0.19
C GLU A 23 36.68 14.91 0.96
N LYS A 24 36.79 14.40 2.19
CA LYS A 24 37.99 14.58 3.01
C LYS A 24 39.23 13.94 2.37
N ALA A 25 39.10 12.77 1.74
CA ALA A 25 40.21 12.09 1.07
C ALA A 25 40.72 12.88 -0.16
N VAL A 26 39.80 13.42 -0.97
CA VAL A 26 40.15 14.31 -2.09
C VAL A 26 40.86 15.55 -1.57
N ASP A 27 40.33 16.18 -0.52
CA ASP A 27 40.91 17.39 0.06
C ASP A 27 42.32 17.16 0.63
N GLN A 28 42.55 16.04 1.32
CA GLN A 28 43.88 15.69 1.79
C GLN A 28 44.84 15.38 0.63
N THR A 29 44.35 14.75 -0.44
CA THR A 29 45.16 14.46 -1.63
C THR A 29 45.60 15.74 -2.31
N VAL A 30 44.66 16.68 -2.53
CA VAL A 30 44.96 17.98 -3.12
C VAL A 30 45.93 18.75 -2.22
N LYS A 31 45.69 18.79 -0.91
CA LYS A 31 46.56 19.51 0.03
C LYS A 31 47.99 19.00 0.00
N ARG A 32 48.18 17.68 -0.10
CA ARG A 32 49.52 17.08 -0.09
C ARG A 32 50.23 17.22 -1.43
N LEU A 33 49.53 17.01 -2.55
CA LEU A 33 50.14 16.99 -3.88
C LEU A 33 50.33 18.39 -4.48
N MET A 34 49.46 19.33 -4.10
CA MET A 34 49.46 20.71 -4.58
C MET A 34 50.01 21.67 -3.51
N ASP A 35 50.96 21.21 -2.71
CA ASP A 35 51.68 22.05 -1.78
C ASP A 35 52.64 22.98 -2.52
N SER A 36 52.72 24.25 -2.10
CA SER A 36 53.44 25.29 -2.85
C SER A 36 54.95 24.99 -2.95
N GLU A 37 55.56 24.54 -1.86
CA GLU A 37 56.98 24.22 -1.82
C GLU A 37 57.29 22.98 -2.68
N GLN A 38 56.43 21.96 -2.63
CA GLN A 38 56.59 20.78 -3.47
C GLN A 38 56.50 21.13 -4.95
N VAL A 39 55.52 21.95 -5.35
CA VAL A 39 55.37 22.37 -6.74
C VAL A 39 56.57 23.20 -7.19
N ALA A 40 57.01 24.18 -6.40
CA ALA A 40 58.20 24.97 -6.73
C ALA A 40 59.47 24.11 -6.85
N SER A 41 59.64 23.11 -5.98
CA SER A 41 60.78 22.18 -6.03
C SER A 41 60.80 21.30 -7.30
N CYS A 42 59.65 21.00 -7.88
CA CYS A 42 59.54 20.24 -9.12
C CYS A 42 59.76 21.10 -10.37
N PHE A 43 59.60 22.42 -10.27
CA PHE A 43 59.74 23.37 -11.38
C PHE A 43 60.75 24.50 -11.09
N PRO A 44 62.00 24.17 -10.72
CA PRO A 44 62.98 25.16 -10.24
C PRO A 44 63.37 26.19 -11.32
N GLN A 45 63.30 25.81 -12.59
CA GLN A 45 63.60 26.69 -13.72
C GLN A 45 62.56 27.79 -13.89
N ILE A 46 61.29 27.50 -13.57
CA ILE A 46 60.19 28.45 -13.71
C ILE A 46 60.10 29.33 -12.46
N SER A 47 60.35 28.77 -11.28
CA SER A 47 60.30 29.52 -10.01
C SER A 47 61.37 30.60 -9.90
N GLN A 48 62.50 30.45 -10.61
CA GLN A 48 63.61 31.42 -10.61
C GLN A 48 63.43 32.56 -11.62
N VAL A 49 62.43 32.48 -12.50
CA VAL A 49 62.11 33.54 -13.48
C VAL A 49 61.26 34.61 -12.80
N GLU A 50 61.51 35.87 -13.13
CA GLU A 50 60.72 37.00 -12.63
C GLU A 50 59.23 36.83 -13.01
N GLY A 51 58.35 36.78 -12.02
CA GLY A 51 56.91 36.50 -12.19
C GLY A 51 56.54 35.02 -12.36
N GLY A 52 57.50 34.11 -12.46
CA GLY A 52 57.25 32.67 -12.63
C GLY A 52 56.60 32.00 -11.44
N GLU A 53 56.88 32.46 -10.22
CA GLU A 53 56.20 32.00 -8.99
C GLU A 53 54.70 32.31 -9.01
N ALA A 54 54.31 33.49 -9.48
CA ALA A 54 52.89 33.86 -9.61
C ALA A 54 52.16 33.01 -10.66
N ILE A 55 52.84 32.68 -11.76
CA ILE A 55 52.30 31.79 -12.81
C ILE A 55 52.12 30.37 -12.27
N LEU A 56 53.12 29.84 -11.55
CA LEU A 56 53.04 28.51 -10.92
C LEU A 56 51.92 28.45 -9.88
N GLU A 57 51.76 29.49 -9.07
CA GLU A 57 50.70 29.56 -8.07
C GLU A 57 49.30 29.60 -8.71
N LEU A 58 49.15 30.31 -9.82
CA LEU A 58 47.89 30.30 -10.60
C LEU A 58 47.61 28.91 -11.18
N ALA A 59 48.61 28.29 -11.83
CA ALA A 59 48.48 26.96 -12.41
C ALA A 59 48.14 25.90 -11.34
N ARG A 60 48.81 25.96 -10.18
CA ARG A 60 48.55 25.09 -9.02
C ARG A 60 47.11 25.21 -8.54
N LYS A 61 46.60 26.43 -8.38
CA LYS A 61 45.20 26.66 -7.98
C LYS A 61 44.21 26.12 -9.00
N GLN A 62 44.48 26.30 -10.29
CA GLN A 62 43.63 25.78 -11.36
C GLN A 62 43.61 24.25 -11.36
N VAL A 63 44.77 23.60 -11.30
CA VAL A 63 44.88 22.13 -11.26
C VAL A 63 44.23 21.58 -10.00
N ALA A 64 44.47 22.18 -8.84
CA ALA A 64 43.84 21.79 -7.57
C ALA A 64 42.31 21.86 -7.64
N SER A 65 41.77 22.95 -8.17
CA SER A 65 40.32 23.14 -8.34
C SER A 65 39.74 22.13 -9.32
N TYR A 66 40.36 21.97 -10.50
CA TYR A 66 39.92 21.04 -11.53
C TYR A 66 39.96 19.59 -11.05
N PHE A 67 41.04 19.19 -10.38
CA PHE A 67 41.16 17.84 -9.83
C PHE A 67 40.07 17.57 -8.79
N ARG A 68 39.84 18.53 -7.87
CA ARG A 68 38.80 18.39 -6.84
C ARG A 68 37.41 18.25 -7.46
N SER A 69 37.03 19.16 -8.35
CA SER A 69 35.69 19.15 -8.96
C SER A 69 35.46 17.90 -9.81
N THR A 70 36.43 17.54 -10.65
CA THR A 70 36.34 16.36 -11.51
C THR A 70 36.28 15.09 -10.69
N SER A 71 37.13 14.95 -9.66
CA SER A 71 37.12 13.75 -8.81
C SER A 71 35.79 13.57 -8.11
N LEU A 72 35.27 14.63 -7.47
CA LEU A 72 33.98 14.56 -6.75
C LEU A 72 32.82 14.23 -7.69
N SER A 73 32.79 14.85 -8.88
CA SER A 73 31.78 14.54 -9.91
C SER A 73 31.86 13.09 -10.38
N GLN A 74 33.06 12.57 -10.63
CA GLN A 74 33.24 11.17 -11.03
C GLN A 74 32.80 10.19 -9.95
N PHE A 75 33.11 10.49 -8.69
CA PHE A 75 32.63 9.66 -7.59
C PHE A 75 31.11 9.69 -7.43
N GLU A 76 30.48 10.85 -7.62
CA GLU A 76 29.02 10.95 -7.62
C GLU A 76 28.40 10.10 -8.73
N HIS A 77 28.97 10.15 -9.95
CA HIS A 77 28.56 9.27 -11.04
C HIS A 77 28.69 7.78 -10.70
N ILE A 78 29.81 7.36 -10.10
CA ILE A 78 30.00 5.97 -9.66
C ILE A 78 28.95 5.57 -8.60
N CYS A 79 28.69 6.45 -7.63
CA CYS A 79 27.68 6.21 -6.60
C CYS A 79 26.28 6.04 -7.19
N GLN A 80 25.93 6.85 -8.19
CA GLN A 80 24.66 6.77 -8.91
C GLN A 80 24.57 5.49 -9.75
N GLU A 81 25.58 5.19 -10.58
CA GLU A 81 25.60 4.01 -11.45
C GLU A 81 25.45 2.71 -10.64
N ARG A 82 26.11 2.64 -9.49
CA ARG A 82 26.09 1.46 -8.62
C ARG A 82 24.94 1.46 -7.61
N ASN A 83 24.09 2.47 -7.60
CA ASN A 83 23.00 2.65 -6.64
C ASN A 83 23.48 2.50 -5.18
N VAL A 84 24.62 3.11 -4.87
CA VAL A 84 25.30 2.93 -3.57
C VAL A 84 24.44 3.44 -2.42
N GLU A 85 23.79 4.59 -2.61
CA GLU A 85 22.90 5.20 -1.62
C GLU A 85 21.79 4.24 -1.21
N LEU A 86 21.01 3.73 -2.18
CA LEU A 86 19.93 2.79 -1.93
C LEU A 86 20.43 1.53 -1.19
N ARG A 87 21.58 0.98 -1.60
CA ARG A 87 22.15 -0.22 -0.97
C ARG A 87 22.62 0.03 0.47
N LEU A 88 23.24 1.18 0.73
CA LEU A 88 23.69 1.53 2.07
C LEU A 88 22.54 1.87 3.01
N ASN A 89 21.48 2.50 2.48
CA ASN A 89 20.25 2.78 3.21
C ASN A 89 19.55 1.47 3.61
N ALA A 90 19.36 0.56 2.66
CA ALA A 90 18.81 -0.77 2.93
C ALA A 90 19.67 -1.54 3.95
N LEU A 91 20.99 -1.39 3.91
CA LEU A 91 21.88 -2.00 4.91
C LEU A 91 21.77 -1.32 6.29
N ASP A 92 21.47 -0.03 6.36
CA ASP A 92 21.15 0.64 7.63
C ASP A 92 19.87 0.06 8.23
N ASP A 93 18.83 -0.16 7.42
CA ASP A 93 17.56 -0.76 7.84
C ASP A 93 17.75 -2.18 8.37
N ILE A 94 18.48 -3.02 7.63
CA ILE A 94 18.78 -4.40 8.05
C ILE A 94 19.50 -4.42 9.41
N VAL A 95 20.42 -3.49 9.64
CA VAL A 95 21.16 -3.43 10.92
C VAL A 95 20.28 -2.93 12.06
N ILE A 96 19.40 -1.96 11.80
CA ILE A 96 18.41 -1.49 12.79
C ILE A 96 17.50 -2.64 13.19
N ASP A 97 16.97 -3.38 12.22
CA ASP A 97 16.10 -4.54 12.49
C ASP A 97 16.82 -5.64 13.25
N ALA A 98 18.08 -5.94 12.88
CA ALA A 98 18.89 -6.90 13.61
C ALA A 98 19.14 -6.47 15.06
N ARG A 99 19.36 -5.17 15.32
CA ARG A 99 19.49 -4.63 16.68
C ARG A 99 18.19 -4.77 17.47
N LYS A 100 17.05 -4.42 16.88
CA LYS A 100 15.73 -4.60 17.51
C LYS A 100 15.47 -6.05 17.90
N ARG A 101 15.77 -7.01 17.00
CA ARG A 101 15.63 -8.46 17.29
C ARG A 101 16.54 -8.92 18.42
N LYS A 102 17.77 -8.37 18.48
CA LYS A 102 18.71 -8.66 19.58
C LYS A 102 18.19 -8.13 20.92
N GLU A 103 17.66 -6.92 20.95
CA GLU A 103 17.07 -6.32 22.17
C GLU A 103 15.84 -7.09 22.66
N GLN A 104 15.03 -7.59 21.73
CA GLN A 104 13.84 -8.38 22.04
C GLN A 104 14.14 -9.86 22.37
N ASN A 105 15.42 -10.29 22.32
CA ASN A 105 15.83 -11.70 22.40
C ASN A 105 15.02 -12.63 21.46
N SER A 106 14.50 -12.10 20.36
CA SER A 106 13.58 -12.79 19.45
C SER A 106 14.26 -13.40 18.22
N GLY A 107 15.59 -13.26 18.11
CA GLY A 107 16.33 -13.65 16.92
C GLY A 107 17.10 -14.97 17.09
N MET A 108 16.76 -15.97 16.28
CA MET A 108 17.64 -17.11 16.03
C MET A 108 18.78 -16.68 15.10
N GLN A 109 20.02 -17.01 15.44
CA GLN A 109 21.18 -16.66 14.63
C GLN A 109 21.22 -17.55 13.38
N LEU A 110 20.74 -17.04 12.26
CA LEU A 110 20.69 -17.77 10.99
C LEU A 110 22.06 -17.70 10.31
N HIS A 111 22.65 -18.88 10.06
CA HIS A 111 23.85 -19.03 9.26
C HIS A 111 23.46 -19.32 7.81
N ILE A 112 23.33 -18.27 7.00
CA ILE A 112 22.87 -18.34 5.60
C ILE A 112 23.65 -19.38 4.78
N ASP A 113 24.96 -19.51 5.02
CA ASP A 113 25.85 -20.46 4.33
C ASP A 113 25.55 -21.94 4.62
N ARG A 114 24.68 -22.22 5.58
CA ARG A 114 24.25 -23.58 5.94
C ARG A 114 22.82 -23.89 5.50
N LEU A 115 22.09 -22.92 4.96
CA LEU A 115 20.76 -23.17 4.44
C LEU A 115 20.85 -23.91 3.11
N SER A 116 20.04 -24.95 2.98
CA SER A 116 19.80 -25.62 1.71
C SER A 116 19.00 -24.72 0.75
N ALA A 117 19.03 -25.05 -0.54
CA ALA A 117 18.23 -24.35 -1.54
C ALA A 117 16.72 -24.44 -1.24
N ASP A 118 16.26 -25.57 -0.72
CA ASP A 118 14.85 -25.79 -0.37
C ASP A 118 14.43 -24.89 0.80
N GLU A 119 15.25 -24.76 1.84
CA GLU A 119 14.98 -23.87 2.98
C GLU A 119 14.95 -22.39 2.59
N LEU A 120 15.79 -21.97 1.63
CA LEU A 120 15.76 -20.61 1.09
C LEU A 120 14.50 -20.34 0.27
N MET A 121 14.09 -21.31 -0.55
CA MET A 121 12.85 -21.24 -1.33
C MET A 121 11.62 -21.19 -0.43
N ASP A 122 11.58 -22.04 0.59
CA ASP A 122 10.49 -22.04 1.57
C ASP A 122 10.43 -20.70 2.32
N ALA A 123 11.55 -20.17 2.81
CA ALA A 123 11.57 -18.88 3.48
C ALA A 123 11.06 -17.73 2.59
N ALA A 124 11.41 -17.73 1.30
CA ALA A 124 10.97 -16.72 0.34
C ALA A 124 9.47 -16.85 -0.02
N VAL A 125 8.95 -18.08 -0.05
CA VAL A 125 7.59 -18.38 -0.54
C VAL A 125 6.56 -18.44 0.58
N VAL A 126 6.97 -18.70 1.83
CA VAL A 126 6.07 -18.82 2.99
C VAL A 126 5.31 -17.53 3.26
N GLN A 127 5.96 -16.36 3.28
CA GLN A 127 5.28 -15.10 3.61
C GLN A 127 4.18 -14.74 2.59
N PRO A 128 4.44 -14.76 1.26
CA PRO A 128 3.37 -14.55 0.26
C PRO A 128 2.22 -15.56 0.37
N LYS A 129 2.51 -16.82 0.73
CA LYS A 129 1.48 -17.85 0.93
C LYS A 129 0.62 -17.56 2.17
N LEU A 130 1.23 -17.14 3.28
CA LEU A 130 0.51 -16.75 4.49
C LEU A 130 -0.41 -15.55 4.23
N ASP A 131 0.08 -14.53 3.51
CA ASP A 131 -0.72 -13.37 3.12
C ASP A 131 -1.89 -13.78 2.21
N ALA A 132 -1.67 -14.73 1.29
CA ALA A 132 -2.73 -15.26 0.43
C ALA A 132 -3.78 -16.05 1.22
N ILE A 133 -3.38 -16.87 2.19
CA ILE A 133 -4.29 -17.60 3.08
C ILE A 133 -5.14 -16.61 3.88
N ALA A 134 -4.53 -15.58 4.47
CA ALA A 134 -5.26 -14.57 5.24
C ALA A 134 -6.31 -13.84 4.38
N LYS A 135 -5.96 -13.49 3.14
CA LYS A 135 -6.91 -12.88 2.18
C LYS A 135 -8.05 -13.83 1.82
N LEU A 136 -7.74 -15.09 1.52
CA LEU A 136 -8.76 -16.10 1.19
C LEU A 136 -9.69 -16.35 2.36
N GLN A 137 -9.17 -16.34 3.59
CA GLN A 137 -9.98 -16.50 4.80
C GLN A 137 -10.94 -15.32 4.99
N LEU A 138 -10.48 -14.09 4.77
CA LEU A 138 -11.35 -12.91 4.79
C LEU A 138 -12.47 -13.01 3.75
N ILE A 139 -12.13 -13.42 2.51
CA ILE A 139 -13.13 -13.60 1.44
C ILE A 139 -14.13 -14.69 1.81
N TYR A 140 -13.66 -15.80 2.38
CA TYR A 140 -14.51 -16.90 2.82
C TYR A 140 -15.49 -16.44 3.91
N ASP A 141 -14.98 -15.73 4.93
CA ASP A 141 -15.80 -15.22 6.03
C ASP A 141 -16.86 -14.24 5.52
N GLN A 142 -16.50 -13.35 4.58
CA GLN A 142 -17.45 -12.45 3.93
C GLN A 142 -18.52 -13.22 3.15
N LEU A 143 -18.13 -14.24 2.37
CA LEU A 143 -19.08 -15.02 1.58
C LEU A 143 -20.03 -15.83 2.47
N CYS A 144 -19.59 -16.27 3.65
CA CYS A 144 -20.47 -16.89 4.64
C CYS A 144 -21.52 -15.91 5.15
N ILE A 145 -21.13 -14.67 5.44
CA ILE A 145 -22.07 -13.62 5.86
C ILE A 145 -23.07 -13.32 4.74
N ASP A 146 -22.57 -13.06 3.52
CA ASP A 146 -23.41 -12.74 2.37
C ASP A 146 -24.42 -13.86 2.06
N ASN A 147 -24.03 -15.13 2.19
CA ASN A 147 -24.94 -16.26 1.98
C ASN A 147 -26.05 -16.33 3.04
N VAL A 148 -25.74 -16.00 4.30
CA VAL A 148 -26.74 -15.96 5.37
C VAL A 148 -27.73 -14.83 5.10
N GLU A 149 -27.24 -13.63 4.78
CA GLU A 149 -28.07 -12.48 4.45
C GLU A 149 -28.98 -12.75 3.25
N LEU A 150 -28.42 -13.30 2.15
CA LEU A 150 -29.21 -13.65 0.97
C LEU A 150 -30.27 -14.72 1.25
N TYR A 151 -29.97 -15.68 2.15
CA TYR A 151 -30.93 -16.69 2.54
C TYR A 151 -32.08 -16.09 3.37
N GLU A 152 -31.76 -15.18 4.29
CA GLU A 152 -32.75 -14.45 5.08
C GLU A 152 -33.66 -13.59 4.20
N ASP A 153 -33.09 -12.84 3.25
CA ASP A 153 -33.84 -12.03 2.28
C ASP A 153 -34.79 -12.89 1.44
N LEU A 154 -34.33 -14.05 0.97
CA LEU A 154 -35.14 -14.97 0.17
C LEU A 154 -36.30 -15.53 1.00
N LEU A 155 -36.06 -15.85 2.27
CA LEU A 155 -37.08 -16.35 3.18
C LEU A 155 -38.14 -15.27 3.46
N GLN A 156 -37.71 -14.02 3.68
CA GLN A 156 -38.62 -12.89 3.85
C GLN A 156 -39.48 -12.68 2.60
N GLN A 157 -38.88 -12.63 1.41
CA GLN A 157 -39.62 -12.47 0.16
C GLN A 157 -40.62 -13.62 -0.09
N ALA A 158 -40.26 -14.85 0.28
CA ALA A 158 -41.17 -15.99 0.19
C ALA A 158 -42.39 -15.80 1.11
N THR A 159 -42.19 -15.35 2.35
CA THR A 159 -43.28 -15.06 3.28
C THR A 159 -44.19 -13.93 2.80
N GLU A 160 -43.61 -12.84 2.29
CA GLU A 160 -44.37 -11.71 1.71
C GLU A 160 -45.20 -12.17 0.49
N CYS A 161 -44.65 -13.05 -0.35
CA CYS A 161 -45.38 -13.62 -1.49
C CYS A 161 -46.57 -14.48 -1.03
N ASP A 162 -46.40 -15.31 0.00
CA ASP A 162 -47.48 -16.15 0.53
C ASP A 162 -48.57 -15.31 1.22
N GLU A 163 -48.20 -14.27 1.96
CA GLU A 163 -49.14 -13.31 2.55
C GLU A 163 -49.94 -12.56 1.48
N LEU A 164 -49.25 -12.03 0.46
CA LEU A 164 -49.88 -11.35 -0.66
C LEU A 164 -50.83 -12.27 -1.41
N LYS A 165 -50.40 -13.52 -1.67
CA LYS A 165 -51.24 -14.55 -2.29
C LYS A 165 -52.50 -14.81 -1.46
N SER A 166 -52.37 -14.99 -0.14
CA SER A 166 -53.51 -15.21 0.75
C SER A 166 -54.46 -14.01 0.75
N SER A 167 -53.92 -12.78 0.73
CA SER A 167 -54.72 -11.56 0.65
C SER A 167 -55.51 -11.47 -0.65
N VAL A 168 -54.88 -11.75 -1.79
CA VAL A 168 -55.54 -11.77 -3.11
C VAL A 168 -56.66 -12.81 -3.14
N VAL A 169 -56.42 -14.03 -2.63
CA VAL A 169 -57.45 -15.07 -2.56
C VAL A 169 -58.64 -14.60 -1.71
N ALA A 170 -58.39 -14.02 -0.54
CA ALA A 170 -59.46 -13.51 0.33
C ALA A 170 -60.29 -12.38 -0.33
N LEU A 171 -59.64 -11.49 -1.09
CA LEU A 171 -60.33 -10.44 -1.84
C LEU A 171 -61.18 -11.01 -2.97
N VAL A 172 -60.70 -12.03 -3.68
CA VAL A 172 -61.47 -12.73 -4.71
C VAL A 172 -62.70 -13.42 -4.11
N ASP A 173 -62.56 -14.10 -2.98
CA ASP A 173 -63.68 -14.74 -2.28
C ASP A 173 -64.72 -13.72 -1.78
N ALA A 174 -64.26 -12.58 -1.27
CA ALA A 174 -65.14 -11.49 -0.85
C ALA A 174 -65.90 -10.86 -2.04
N LEU A 175 -65.22 -10.66 -3.17
CA LEU A 175 -65.86 -10.19 -4.42
C LEU A 175 -66.89 -11.18 -4.94
N GLN A 176 -66.57 -12.49 -4.93
CA GLN A 176 -67.48 -13.54 -5.34
C GLN A 176 -68.75 -13.55 -4.46
N SER A 177 -68.57 -13.46 -3.14
CA SER A 177 -69.68 -13.37 -2.18
C SER A 177 -70.53 -12.11 -2.39
N GLY A 178 -69.90 -10.97 -2.68
CA GLY A 178 -70.59 -9.73 -3.00
C GLY A 178 -71.39 -9.80 -4.30
N ILE A 179 -70.88 -10.47 -5.33
CA ILE A 179 -71.60 -10.72 -6.59
C ILE A 179 -72.84 -11.60 -6.33
N ASP A 180 -72.70 -12.64 -5.51
CA ASP A 180 -73.81 -13.54 -5.19
C ASP A 180 -74.91 -12.82 -4.38
N GLU A 181 -74.53 -11.91 -3.48
CA GLU A 181 -75.46 -11.06 -2.75
C GLU A 181 -76.20 -10.07 -3.66
N VAL A 182 -75.52 -9.42 -4.60
CA VAL A 182 -76.17 -8.52 -5.57
C VAL A 182 -77.16 -9.28 -6.44
N LYS A 183 -76.82 -10.49 -6.90
CA LYS A 183 -77.74 -11.35 -7.66
C LYS A 183 -78.97 -11.72 -6.83
N ARG A 184 -78.80 -11.99 -5.53
CA ARG A 184 -79.91 -12.29 -4.62
C ARG A 184 -80.84 -11.10 -4.47
N LEU A 185 -80.30 -9.91 -4.22
CA LEU A 185 -81.09 -8.68 -4.10
C LEU A 185 -81.80 -8.31 -5.40
N ASP A 186 -81.16 -8.49 -6.55
CA ASP A 186 -81.80 -8.28 -7.87
C ASP A 186 -82.94 -9.28 -8.09
N PHE A 187 -82.76 -10.55 -7.71
CA PHE A 187 -83.82 -11.55 -7.74
C PHE A 187 -85.00 -11.18 -6.81
N GLU A 188 -84.72 -10.78 -5.56
CA GLU A 188 -85.74 -10.36 -4.59
C GLU A 188 -86.50 -9.12 -5.08
N ALA A 189 -85.82 -8.13 -5.65
CA ALA A 189 -86.44 -6.93 -6.21
C ALA A 189 -87.32 -7.25 -7.42
N ASN A 190 -86.86 -8.13 -8.31
CA ASN A 190 -87.64 -8.58 -9.47
C ASN A 190 -88.84 -9.44 -9.05
N PHE A 191 -88.68 -10.28 -8.02
CA PHE A 191 -89.78 -11.06 -7.45
C PHE A 191 -90.83 -10.18 -6.76
N ALA A 192 -90.42 -9.16 -6.01
CA ALA A 192 -91.31 -8.20 -5.37
C ALA A 192 -92.14 -7.43 -6.41
N LYS A 193 -91.50 -6.92 -7.48
CA LYS A 193 -92.21 -6.29 -8.60
C LYS A 193 -93.23 -7.21 -9.24
N LEU A 194 -92.85 -8.46 -9.52
CA LEU A 194 -93.77 -9.44 -10.11
C LEU A 194 -94.95 -9.75 -9.19
N THR A 195 -94.71 -9.80 -7.87
CA THR A 195 -95.76 -10.04 -6.87
C THR A 195 -96.72 -8.84 -6.78
N GLU A 196 -96.21 -7.61 -6.87
CA GLU A 196 -97.03 -6.39 -6.92
C GLU A 196 -97.86 -6.32 -8.21
N GLU A 197 -97.27 -6.64 -9.37
CA GLU A 197 -97.98 -6.66 -10.66
C GLU A 197 -99.07 -7.75 -10.75
N VAL A 198 -98.87 -8.90 -10.09
CA VAL A 198 -99.80 -10.05 -10.19
C VAL A 198 -100.85 -10.05 -9.08
N PHE A 199 -100.53 -9.53 -7.88
CA PHE A 199 -101.41 -9.59 -6.70
C PHE A 199 -101.82 -8.23 -6.13
N GLY A 200 -101.31 -7.11 -6.64
CA GLY A 200 -101.63 -5.75 -6.18
C GLY A 200 -103.01 -5.23 -6.63
N ASP A 201 -103.59 -5.80 -7.69
CA ASP A 201 -104.86 -5.36 -8.29
C ASP A 201 -106.11 -6.06 -7.69
N THR A 202 -106.15 -6.20 -6.36
CA THR A 202 -107.38 -6.57 -5.63
C THR A 202 -107.62 -5.67 -4.43
N SER A 203 -108.01 -4.41 -4.66
CA SER A 203 -109.09 -3.67 -3.96
C SER A 203 -109.19 -2.23 -4.47
#